data_AF-A0A7S2HM74-F1
#
_entry.id   AF-A0A7S2HM74-F1
#
_cell.length_a   1.000
_cell.length_b   1.000
_cell.length_c   1.000
_cell.angle_alpha   90.00
_cell.angle_beta   90.00
_cell.angle_gamma   90.00
#
_symmetry.space_group_name_H-M   'P 1'
#
loop_
_entity.id
_entity.type
_entity.pdbx_description
1 polymer ?
#
loop_
_entity_poly.entity_id
_entity_poly.type
_entity_poly.pdbx_seq_one_letter_code
_entity_poly.pdbx_strand_id
1 'polypeptide(L)'
;MANDVPADSVSPHLFAMKLNAMLVLVIIDCLCNGFADHLWDPSQAEINIALCVTPIVLHLLNVLLFFMLLWHTFLLRSGLLLELWSEFRGVFLFSTLRFGVLLGCRIPRLIAALEYYKPGEYWEDPFSQAMFFAHNIVTVIYDSWLLRRSYALARVRYYKPQIWLKHRRERGKGSTLSGRP
;
A
#
# COMPACT_ATOMS: atom_id res chain seq x y z
N MET A 1 8.26 22.48 40.01
CA MET A 1 8.19 21.26 39.18
C MET A 1 7.52 21.62 37.88
N ALA A 2 8.32 21.95 36.87
CA ALA A 2 7.80 22.26 35.55
C ALA A 2 7.27 20.96 34.93
N ASN A 3 6.05 21.03 34.37
CA ASN A 3 5.45 19.93 33.64
C ASN A 3 6.24 19.71 32.36
N ASP A 4 7.16 18.75 32.36
CA ASP A 4 7.72 18.19 31.14
C ASP A 4 6.61 17.45 30.41
N VAL A 5 5.92 18.16 29.52
CA VAL A 5 5.06 17.56 28.50
C VAL A 5 5.98 16.69 27.64
N PRO A 6 5.82 15.35 27.60
CA PRO A 6 6.73 14.51 26.84
C PRO A 6 6.69 14.93 25.37
N ALA A 7 7.87 15.25 24.83
CA ALA A 7 8.14 15.82 23.51
C ALA A 7 7.81 14.90 22.31
N ASP A 8 6.88 13.95 22.49
CA ASP A 8 6.62 12.84 21.58
C ASP A 8 5.23 12.91 20.91
N SER A 9 4.58 14.07 20.91
CA SER A 9 3.37 14.27 20.11
C SER A 9 3.74 14.66 18.68
N VAL A 10 3.58 13.73 17.74
CA VAL A 10 3.65 14.00 16.30
C VAL A 10 2.68 15.13 15.97
N SER A 11 3.14 16.15 15.26
CA SER A 11 2.27 17.27 14.91
C SER A 11 1.13 16.77 14.01
N PRO A 12 -0.14 17.02 14.38
CA PRO A 12 -1.29 16.46 13.65
C PRO A 12 -1.31 16.91 12.19
N HIS A 13 -0.81 18.12 11.93
CA HIS A 13 -0.67 18.68 10.59
C HIS A 13 0.26 17.85 9.69
N LEU A 14 1.46 17.47 10.16
CA LEU A 14 2.41 16.68 9.35
C LEU A 14 1.86 15.28 9.06
N PHE A 15 1.16 14.69 10.02
CA PHE A 15 0.51 13.39 9.84
C PHE A 15 -0.62 13.47 8.80
N ALA A 16 -1.49 14.48 8.89
CA ALA A 16 -2.56 14.70 7.92
C ALA A 16 -2.01 14.98 6.52
N MET A 17 -0.93 15.75 6.40
CA MET A 17 -0.26 16.03 5.13
C MET A 17 0.24 14.75 4.46
N LYS A 18 0.87 13.84 5.21
CA LYS A 18 1.32 12.52 4.68
C LYS A 18 0.16 11.64 4.24
N LEU A 19 -0.95 11.63 4.99
CA LEU A 19 -2.16 10.90 4.59
C LEU A 19 -2.79 11.47 3.33
N ASN A 20 -2.91 12.79 3.22
CA ASN A 20 -3.45 13.43 2.02
C ASN A 20 -2.53 13.18 0.81
N ALA A 21 -1.21 13.22 0.99
CA ALA A 21 -0.27 12.86 -0.06
C ALA A 21 -0.47 11.41 -0.52
N MET A 22 -0.64 10.46 0.40
CA MET A 22 -0.95 9.06 0.06
C MET A 22 -2.27 8.92 -0.70
N LEU A 23 -3.32 9.64 -0.27
CA LEU A 23 -4.60 9.65 -0.99
C LEU A 23 -4.44 10.15 -2.43
N VAL A 24 -3.72 11.26 -2.62
CA VAL A 24 -3.43 11.81 -3.95
C VAL A 24 -2.65 10.80 -4.79
N LEU A 25 -1.62 10.14 -4.25
CA LEU A 25 -0.85 9.12 -4.97
C LEU A 25 -1.71 7.93 -5.38
N VAL A 26 -2.63 7.47 -4.52
CA VAL A 26 -3.57 6.40 -4.85
C VAL A 26 -4.51 6.82 -5.99
N ILE A 27 -5.02 8.06 -5.97
CA ILE A 27 -5.87 8.57 -7.06
C ILE A 27 -5.08 8.61 -8.37
N ILE A 28 -3.84 9.14 -8.34
CA ILE A 28 -2.98 9.18 -9.52
C ILE A 28 -2.71 7.76 -10.04
N ASP A 29 -2.42 6.81 -9.15
CA ASP A 29 -2.18 5.42 -9.53
C ASP A 29 -3.42 4.77 -10.16
N CYS A 30 -4.61 5.03 -9.62
CA CYS A 30 -5.88 4.57 -10.21
C CYS A 30 -6.08 5.14 -11.62
N LEU A 31 -5.82 6.44 -11.81
CA LEU A 31 -5.91 7.09 -13.12
C LEU A 31 -4.88 6.51 -14.10
N CYS A 32 -3.61 6.41 -13.69
CA CYS A 32 -2.57 5.82 -14.52
C CYS A 32 -2.93 4.39 -14.93
N ASN A 33 -3.42 3.56 -14.01
CA ASN A 33 -3.81 2.20 -14.34
C ASN A 33 -5.04 2.12 -15.24
N GLY A 34 -6.05 2.97 -15.04
CA GLY A 34 -7.26 3.01 -15.87
C GLY A 34 -7.02 3.54 -17.29
N PHE A 35 -6.10 4.49 -17.46
CA PHE A 35 -5.77 5.07 -18.77
C PHE A 35 -4.60 4.39 -19.48
N ALA A 36 -3.80 3.58 -18.78
CA ALA A 36 -2.60 2.95 -19.36
C ALA A 36 -2.90 2.13 -20.62
N ASP A 37 -4.07 1.51 -20.74
CA ASP A 37 -4.41 0.75 -21.94
C ASP A 37 -4.77 1.61 -23.13
N HIS A 38 -5.44 2.73 -22.88
CA HIS A 38 -5.84 3.68 -23.92
C HIS A 38 -4.63 4.42 -24.49
N LEU A 39 -3.60 4.62 -23.66
CA LEU A 39 -2.36 5.31 -24.03
C LEU A 39 -1.28 4.36 -24.56
N TRP A 40 -1.54 3.05 -24.56
CA TRP A 40 -0.56 2.07 -25.01
C TRP A 40 -0.49 2.04 -26.54
N ASP A 41 0.60 2.57 -27.09
CA ASP A 41 0.86 2.60 -28.53
C ASP A 41 2.23 1.96 -28.81
N PRO A 42 2.29 0.84 -29.54
CA PRO A 42 3.56 0.17 -29.87
C PRO A 42 4.55 1.05 -30.63
N SER A 43 4.06 2.06 -31.36
CA SER A 43 4.93 2.99 -32.10
C SER A 43 5.64 4.00 -31.19
N GLN A 44 5.22 4.11 -29.92
CA GLN A 44 5.69 5.11 -28.96
C GLN A 44 6.38 4.44 -27.76
N ALA A 45 7.60 3.95 -27.99
CA ALA A 45 8.39 3.24 -26.97
C ALA A 45 8.59 4.04 -25.67
N GLU A 46 8.81 5.36 -25.78
CA GLU A 46 9.01 6.25 -24.63
C GLU A 46 7.78 6.28 -23.71
N ILE A 47 6.58 6.36 -24.29
CA ILE A 47 5.32 6.35 -23.54
C ILE A 47 5.10 4.99 -22.88
N ASN A 48 5.36 3.89 -23.59
CA ASN A 48 5.20 2.55 -23.03
C ASN A 48 6.14 2.30 -21.83
N ILE A 49 7.38 2.79 -21.90
CA ILE A 49 8.31 2.75 -20.77
C ILE A 49 7.77 3.58 -19.61
N ALA A 50 7.29 4.80 -19.86
CA ALA A 50 6.70 5.65 -18.83
C ALA A 50 5.48 5.03 -18.16
N LEU A 51 4.60 4.37 -18.94
CA LEU A 51 3.42 3.64 -18.46
C LEU A 51 3.78 2.38 -17.66
N CYS A 52 4.96 1.80 -17.89
CA CYS A 52 5.49 0.70 -17.09
C CYS A 52 6.12 1.19 -15.79
N VAL A 53 6.96 2.23 -15.85
CA VAL A 53 7.74 2.72 -14.71
C VAL A 53 6.89 3.52 -13.72
N THR A 54 5.96 4.34 -14.20
CA THR A 54 5.15 5.22 -13.35
C THR A 54 4.39 4.46 -12.25
N PRO A 55 3.62 3.39 -12.54
CA PRO A 55 2.92 2.63 -11.51
C PRO A 55 3.85 1.95 -10.49
N ILE A 56 5.04 1.53 -10.93
CA ILE A 56 6.07 0.94 -10.06
C ILE A 56 6.55 2.00 -9.06
N VAL A 57 6.87 3.20 -9.53
CA VAL A 57 7.29 4.32 -8.68
C VAL A 57 6.17 4.73 -7.72
N LEU A 58 4.93 4.84 -8.20
CA LEU A 58 3.79 5.16 -7.35
C LEU A 58 3.58 4.13 -6.23
N HIS A 59 3.71 2.83 -6.55
CA HIS A 59 3.66 1.78 -5.55
C HIS A 59 4.75 1.95 -4.48
N LEU A 60 6.00 2.17 -4.90
CA LEU A 60 7.13 2.36 -3.98
C LEU A 60 6.94 3.61 -3.11
N LEU A 61 6.44 4.72 -3.67
CA LEU A 61 6.15 5.93 -2.91
C LEU A 61 5.04 5.70 -1.88
N ASN A 62 3.99 4.97 -2.23
CA ASN A 62 2.92 4.61 -1.30
C ASN A 62 3.45 3.75 -0.14
N VAL A 63 4.29 2.76 -0.43
CA VAL A 63 4.95 1.93 0.59
C VAL A 63 5.86 2.78 1.47
N LEU A 64 6.65 3.67 0.88
CA LEU A 64 7.53 4.58 1.61
C LEU A 64 6.74 5.51 2.54
N LEU A 65 5.66 6.13 2.06
CA LEU A 65 4.80 6.97 2.89
C LEU A 65 4.17 6.18 4.04
N PHE A 66 3.77 4.93 3.79
CA PHE A 66 3.27 4.05 4.85
C PHE A 66 4.33 3.80 5.93
N PHE A 67 5.57 3.50 5.55
CA PHE A 67 6.69 3.38 6.48
C PHE A 67 6.97 4.69 7.22
N MET A 68 6.89 5.84 6.55
CA MET A 68 7.04 7.14 7.19
C MET A 68 5.95 7.42 8.22
N LEU A 69 4.71 6.95 8.00
CA LEU A 69 3.63 7.03 9.00
C LEU A 69 3.92 6.12 10.19
N LEU A 70 4.39 4.90 9.94
CA LEU A 70 4.78 3.93 10.97
C LEU A 70 5.96 4.39 11.81
N TRP A 71 6.94 5.08 11.22
CA TRP A 71 8.16 5.53 11.91
C TRP A 71 7.87 6.42 13.11
N HIS A 72 6.78 7.17 13.05
CA HIS A 72 6.35 8.04 14.13
C HIS A 72 5.57 7.35 15.25
N THR A 73 5.26 6.05 15.11
CA THR A 73 4.51 5.29 16.12
C THR A 73 5.41 4.78 17.24
N PHE A 74 4.81 4.63 18.43
CA PHE A 74 5.47 4.02 19.58
C PHE A 74 5.95 2.60 19.30
N LEU A 75 5.15 1.83 18.54
CA LEU A 75 5.44 0.43 18.21
C LEU A 75 6.82 0.27 17.55
N LEU A 76 7.15 1.13 16.59
CA LEU A 76 8.44 1.07 15.91
C LEU A 76 9.57 1.62 16.79
N ARG A 77 9.33 2.73 17.50
CA ARG A 77 10.32 3.36 18.40
C ARG A 77 10.76 2.44 19.54
N SER A 78 9.85 1.64 20.09
CA SER A 78 10.13 0.72 21.19
C SER A 78 10.55 -0.67 20.74
N GLY A 79 10.81 -0.89 19.44
CA GLY A 79 11.29 -2.16 18.92
C GLY A 79 10.26 -3.30 18.98
N LEU A 80 8.96 -2.99 19.08
CA LEU A 80 7.87 -3.97 19.10
C LEU A 80 7.54 -4.47 17.68
N LEU A 81 8.56 -4.95 16.96
CA LEU A 81 8.47 -5.34 15.55
C LEU A 81 7.51 -6.51 15.32
N LEU A 82 7.48 -7.50 16.22
CA LEU A 82 6.55 -8.63 16.13
C LEU A 82 5.09 -8.20 16.25
N GLU A 83 4.81 -7.22 17.10
CA GLU A 83 3.46 -6.69 17.31
C GLU A 83 3.02 -5.85 16.11
N LEU A 84 3.94 -5.04 15.59
CA LEU A 84 3.76 -4.30 14.34
C LEU A 84 3.45 -5.26 13.18
N TRP A 85 4.23 -6.35 13.06
CA TRP A 85 3.99 -7.37 12.05
C TRP A 85 2.62 -8.02 12.22
N SER A 86 2.23 -8.42 13.44
CA SER A 86 0.91 -9.01 13.70
C SER A 86 -0.24 -8.10 13.26
N GLU A 87 -0.13 -6.79 13.50
CA GLU A 87 -1.19 -5.83 13.21
C GLU A 87 -1.21 -5.40 11.72
N PHE A 88 -0.05 -5.32 11.06
CA PHE A 88 0.11 -4.80 9.69
C PHE A 88 0.55 -5.84 8.64
N ARG A 89 0.69 -7.13 8.98
CA ARG A 89 1.06 -8.21 8.04
C ARG A 89 0.27 -8.19 6.74
N GLY A 90 -1.01 -7.82 6.82
CA GLY A 90 -1.87 -7.73 5.65
C GLY A 90 -1.39 -6.68 4.66
N VAL A 91 -0.97 -5.50 5.14
CA VAL A 91 -0.44 -4.44 4.27
C VAL A 91 0.81 -4.94 3.55
N PHE A 92 1.74 -5.58 4.27
CA PHE A 92 2.96 -6.12 3.67
C PHE A 92 2.66 -7.22 2.65
N LEU A 93 1.82 -8.19 3.01
CA LEU A 93 1.46 -9.30 2.11
C LEU A 93 0.76 -8.80 0.84
N PHE A 94 -0.23 -7.92 0.99
CA PHE A 94 -0.92 -7.34 -0.17
C PHE A 94 -0.01 -6.42 -0.98
N SER A 95 0.94 -5.72 -0.36
CA SER A 95 1.94 -4.93 -1.06
C SER A 95 2.82 -5.80 -1.94
N THR A 96 3.38 -6.88 -1.38
CA THR A 96 4.22 -7.82 -2.13
C THR A 96 3.44 -8.51 -3.24
N LEU A 97 2.21 -8.95 -2.95
CA LEU A 97 1.34 -9.57 -3.95
C LEU A 97 1.05 -8.60 -5.09
N ARG A 98 0.63 -7.36 -4.78
CA ARG A 98 0.39 -6.32 -5.78
C ARG A 98 1.64 -6.07 -6.61
N PHE A 99 2.80 -5.91 -5.97
CA PHE A 99 4.04 -5.64 -6.67
C PHE A 99 4.40 -6.77 -7.65
N GLY A 100 4.27 -8.02 -7.22
CA GLY A 100 4.49 -9.19 -8.08
C GLY A 100 3.54 -9.20 -9.28
N VAL A 101 2.24 -8.97 -9.07
CA VAL A 101 1.25 -8.92 -10.15
C VAL A 101 1.50 -7.73 -11.09
N LEU A 102 1.86 -6.56 -10.55
CA LEU A 102 2.20 -5.38 -11.32
C LEU A 102 3.38 -5.66 -12.27
N LEU A 103 4.47 -6.21 -11.74
CA LEU A 103 5.64 -6.57 -12.55
C LEU A 103 5.29 -7.66 -13.58
N GLY A 104 4.54 -8.68 -13.15
CA GLY A 104 4.10 -9.78 -14.00
C GLY A 104 3.18 -9.35 -15.15
N CYS A 105 2.45 -8.23 -15.01
CA CYS A 105 1.64 -7.69 -16.10
C CYS A 105 2.42 -6.70 -16.98
N ARG A 106 3.18 -5.79 -16.37
CA ARG A 106 3.80 -4.67 -17.08
C ARG A 106 5.07 -5.06 -17.82
N ILE A 107 5.93 -5.90 -17.24
CA ILE A 107 7.20 -6.30 -17.88
C ILE A 107 6.97 -7.11 -19.15
N PRO A 108 6.18 -8.21 -19.15
CA PRO A 108 5.99 -8.99 -20.38
C PRO A 108 5.33 -8.19 -21.49
N ARG A 109 4.40 -7.30 -21.13
CA ARG A 109 3.75 -6.41 -22.09
C ARG A 109 4.73 -5.40 -22.71
N LEU A 110 5.65 -4.85 -21.92
CA LEU A 110 6.71 -3.97 -22.44
C LEU A 110 7.66 -4.73 -23.37
N ILE A 111 8.08 -5.93 -22.99
CA ILE A 111 8.93 -6.78 -23.84
C ILE A 111 8.22 -7.09 -25.16
N ALA A 112 6.95 -7.49 -25.12
CA ALA A 112 6.17 -7.78 -26.32
C ALA A 112 6.06 -6.56 -27.27
N ALA A 113 5.93 -5.35 -26.72
CA ALA A 113 5.90 -4.12 -27.52
C ALA A 113 7.27 -3.77 -28.14
N LEU A 114 8.38 -4.15 -27.50
CA LEU A 114 9.74 -3.92 -28.02
C LEU A 114 10.16 -4.97 -29.06
N GLU A 115 9.73 -6.22 -28.88
CA GLU A 115 10.07 -7.36 -29.75
C GLU A 115 9.18 -7.50 -31.00
N TYR A 116 8.41 -6.46 -31.35
CA TYR A 116 7.57 -6.42 -32.57
C TYR A 116 6.43 -7.46 -32.61
N TYR A 117 5.87 -7.87 -31.47
CA TYR A 117 4.61 -8.63 -31.49
C TYR A 117 3.44 -7.75 -31.94
N LYS A 118 2.57 -8.29 -32.80
CA LYS A 118 1.34 -7.58 -33.19
C LYS A 118 0.51 -7.33 -31.91
N PRO A 119 0.10 -6.08 -31.63
CA PRO A 119 -0.57 -5.73 -30.37
C PRO A 119 -1.88 -6.49 -30.13
N GLY A 120 -2.53 -6.93 -31.22
CA GLY A 120 -3.74 -7.75 -31.14
C GLY A 120 -3.50 -9.13 -30.54
N GLU A 121 -2.36 -9.77 -30.86
CA GLU A 121 -2.08 -11.14 -30.41
C GLU A 121 -1.86 -11.24 -28.90
N TYR A 122 -1.33 -10.18 -28.27
CA TYR A 122 -1.17 -10.14 -26.81
C TYR A 122 -2.51 -10.18 -26.06
N TRP A 123 -3.52 -9.49 -26.60
CA TRP A 123 -4.86 -9.43 -26.00
C TRP A 123 -5.75 -10.60 -26.40
N GLU A 124 -5.38 -11.37 -27.42
CA GLU A 124 -6.09 -12.60 -27.80
C GLU A 124 -5.78 -13.77 -26.85
N ASP A 125 -4.68 -13.70 -26.11
CA ASP A 125 -4.33 -14.71 -25.11
C ASP A 125 -5.23 -14.59 -23.85
N PRO A 126 -6.00 -15.64 -23.49
CA PRO A 126 -6.86 -15.64 -22.30
C PRO A 126 -6.07 -15.40 -21.00
N PHE A 127 -4.80 -15.80 -20.96
CA PHE A 127 -3.97 -15.60 -19.79
C PHE A 127 -3.61 -14.13 -19.58
N SER A 128 -3.26 -13.39 -20.63
CA SER A 128 -3.04 -11.93 -20.57
C SER A 128 -4.28 -11.16 -20.10
N GLN A 129 -5.47 -11.54 -20.58
CA GLN A 129 -6.73 -10.94 -20.11
C GLN A 129 -6.98 -11.23 -18.62
N ALA A 130 -6.82 -12.48 -18.19
CA ALA A 130 -6.99 -12.87 -16.79
C ALA A 130 -6.01 -12.13 -15.88
N MET A 131 -4.75 -11.99 -16.29
CA MET A 131 -3.72 -11.24 -15.57
C MET A 131 -4.08 -9.76 -15.45
N PHE A 132 -4.62 -9.15 -16.51
CA PHE A 132 -5.10 -7.76 -16.47
C PHE A 132 -6.24 -7.57 -15.46
N PHE A 133 -7.24 -8.46 -15.47
CA PHE A 133 -8.33 -8.40 -14.48
C PHE A 133 -7.80 -8.61 -13.05
N ALA A 134 -6.93 -9.61 -12.86
CA ALA A 134 -6.30 -9.87 -11.56
C ALA A 134 -5.51 -8.66 -11.06
N HIS A 135 -4.75 -8.00 -11.93
CA HIS A 135 -4.01 -6.79 -11.61
C HIS A 135 -4.90 -5.67 -11.11
N ASN A 136 -6.00 -5.38 -11.80
CA ASN A 136 -6.92 -4.32 -11.38
C ASN A 136 -7.61 -4.64 -10.06
N ILE A 137 -8.08 -5.87 -9.87
CA ILE A 137 -8.72 -6.31 -8.62
C ILE A 137 -7.73 -6.22 -7.45
N VAL A 138 -6.52 -6.75 -7.62
CA VAL A 138 -5.47 -6.72 -6.59
C VAL A 138 -5.08 -5.28 -6.26
N THR A 139 -4.97 -4.42 -7.28
CA THR A 139 -4.67 -2.99 -7.13
C THR A 139 -5.71 -2.29 -6.26
N VAL A 140 -7.00 -2.41 -6.60
CA VAL A 140 -8.10 -1.77 -5.86
C VAL A 140 -8.19 -2.29 -4.42
N ILE A 141 -8.05 -3.61 -4.23
CA ILE A 141 -8.06 -4.21 -2.89
C ILE A 141 -6.89 -3.69 -2.06
N TYR A 142 -5.68 -3.67 -2.63
CA TYR A 142 -4.49 -3.16 -1.96
C TYR A 142 -4.65 -1.68 -1.58
N ASP A 143 -5.06 -0.82 -2.51
CA ASP A 143 -5.16 0.62 -2.25
C ASP A 143 -6.20 0.94 -1.18
N SER A 144 -7.36 0.27 -1.25
CA SER A 144 -8.41 0.36 -0.24
C SER A 144 -7.91 -0.10 1.14
N TRP A 145 -7.15 -1.20 1.17
CA TRP A 145 -6.61 -1.75 2.40
C TRP A 145 -5.50 -0.86 2.99
N LEU A 146 -4.60 -0.37 2.15
CA LEU A 146 -3.52 0.54 2.50
C LEU A 146 -4.10 1.81 3.12
N LEU A 147 -5.00 2.50 2.42
CA LEU A 147 -5.64 3.72 2.92
C LEU A 147 -6.36 3.45 4.25
N ARG A 148 -7.17 2.38 4.34
CA ARG A 148 -7.87 2.03 5.58
C ARG A 148 -6.90 1.84 6.76
N ARG A 149 -5.75 1.22 6.52
CA ARG A 149 -4.73 0.98 7.56
C ARG A 149 -3.96 2.25 7.90
N SER A 150 -3.68 3.10 6.92
CA SER A 150 -3.09 4.43 7.12
C SER A 150 -4.00 5.35 7.93
N TYR A 151 -5.31 5.38 7.66
CA TYR A 151 -6.27 6.09 8.49
C TYR A 151 -6.41 5.46 9.89
N ALA A 152 -6.31 4.13 10.02
CA ALA A 152 -6.32 3.48 11.32
C ALA A 152 -5.11 3.88 12.19
N LEU A 153 -3.96 4.21 11.58
CA LEU A 153 -2.78 4.72 12.27
C LEU A 153 -3.01 6.09 12.92
N ALA A 154 -4.00 6.87 12.47
CA ALA A 154 -4.37 8.13 13.09
C ALA A 154 -4.88 7.98 14.54
N ARG A 155 -5.20 6.76 14.97
CA ARG A 155 -5.71 6.50 16.32
C ARG A 155 -4.61 6.72 17.36
N VAL A 156 -4.93 7.49 18.39
CA VAL A 156 -4.04 7.85 19.52
C VAL A 156 -3.36 6.64 20.18
N ARG A 157 -3.99 5.45 20.12
CA ARG A 157 -3.47 4.20 20.69
C ARG A 157 -2.08 3.80 20.18
N TYR A 158 -1.70 4.22 18.98
CA TYR A 158 -0.40 3.88 18.38
C TYR A 158 0.74 4.83 18.80
N TYR A 159 0.41 5.94 19.48
CA TYR A 159 1.37 6.95 19.92
C TYR A 159 1.57 6.94 21.43
N LYS A 160 0.57 6.51 22.21
CA LYS A 160 0.64 6.48 23.69
C LYS A 160 0.76 5.04 24.21
N PRO A 161 1.85 4.67 24.91
CA PRO A 161 2.06 3.31 25.41
C PRO A 161 1.00 2.85 26.40
N GLN A 162 0.51 3.76 27.25
CA GLN A 162 -0.48 3.46 28.28
C GLN A 162 -1.81 2.99 27.67
N ILE A 163 -2.24 3.65 26.59
CA ILE A 163 -3.47 3.33 25.87
C ILE A 163 -3.31 2.02 25.09
N TRP A 164 -2.13 1.81 24.49
CA TRP A 164 -1.80 0.55 23.81
C TRP A 164 -1.91 -0.66 24.75
N LEU A 165 -1.30 -0.59 25.94
CA LEU A 165 -1.33 -1.66 26.93
C LEU A 165 -2.74 -1.96 27.44
N LYS A 166 -3.56 -0.91 27.65
CA LYS A 166 -4.97 -1.07 28.01
C LYS A 166 -5.74 -1.84 26.93
N HIS A 167 -5.59 -1.44 25.67
CA HIS A 167 -6.23 -2.11 24.54
C HIS A 167 -5.80 -3.58 24.40
N ARG A 168 -4.52 -3.87 24.60
CA ARG A 168 -3.99 -5.25 24.58
C ARG A 168 -4.61 -6.12 25.66
N ARG A 169 -4.73 -5.59 26.90
CA ARG A 169 -5.37 -6.30 28.02
C ARG A 169 -6.85 -6.60 27.73
N GLU A 170 -7.57 -5.67 27.11
CA GLU A 170 -8.96 -5.86 26.70
C GLU A 170 -9.09 -6.94 25.61
N ARG A 171 -8.20 -6.94 24.60
CA ARG A 171 -8.18 -7.96 23.53
C ARG A 171 -7.91 -9.37 24.09
N GLY A 172 -7.01 -9.51 25.06
CA GLY A 172 -6.69 -10.80 25.70
C GLY A 172 -7.76 -11.30 26.67
N LYS A 173 -8.57 -10.41 27.26
CA LYS A 173 -9.74 -10.79 28.07
C LYS A 173 -10.90 -11.30 27.22
N GLY A 174 -11.08 -10.76 26.01
CA GLY A 174 -12.09 -11.24 25.06
C GLY A 174 -11.84 -12.67 24.58
N SER A 175 -10.57 -13.05 24.38
CA SER A 175 -10.24 -14.42 23.95
C SER A 175 -10.37 -15.47 25.05
N THR A 176 -10.33 -15.07 26.33
CA THR A 176 -10.48 -15.98 27.48
C THR A 176 -11.93 -16.21 27.89
N LEU A 177 -12.86 -15.32 27.53
CA LEU A 177 -14.30 -15.47 27.78
C LEU A 177 -15.04 -16.25 26.68
N SER A 178 -14.50 -16.31 25.46
CA SER A 178 -15.04 -17.11 24.35
C SER A 178 -14.65 -18.59 24.40
N GLY A 179 -13.85 -19.00 25.39
CA GLY A 179 -13.29 -20.35 25.51
C GLY A 179 -13.84 -21.16 26.69
N ARG A 180 -14.94 -20.73 27.32
CA ARG A 180 -15.66 -21.59 28.29
C ARG A 180 -16.83 -22.25 27.56
N PRO A 181 -16.84 -23.60 27.43
CA PRO A 181 -18.01 -24.34 26.97
C PRO A 181 -19.20 -24.16 27.93
#